data_AF-A0AAV6B3I3-F1
#
_entry.id   AF-A0AAV6B3I3-F1
#
_cell.length_a   1.000
_cell.length_b   1.000
_cell.length_c   1.000
_cell.angle_alpha   90.00
_cell.angle_beta   90.00
_cell.angle_gamma   90.00
#
_symmetry.space_group_name_H-M   'P 1'
#
loop_
_entity.id
_entity.type
_entity.pdbx_description
1 polymer ?
#
loop_
_entity_poly.entity_id
_entity_poly.type
_entity_poly.pdbx_seq_one_letter_code
_entity_poly.pdbx_strand_id
1 'polypeptide(L)'
;MSTQKQFILSLEGVNKTFDGFKAINDLNFYMDEGELRVVIGPNGAGKSTMLDIITGRTRPDKGKVEFGKNTDLTKLNEYQINRLGIGRKFQTPSVYVAHTVFENIWLSLEGSRTVWSTLFSRISSSQRDRIDDVLKTVGLANKLDTIAGNLSHGQKQWLEIGMLLAQNPKLL
;
A
#
# COMPACT_ATOMS: atom_id res chain seq x y z
N MET A 1 30.81 -18.34 2.28
CA MET A 1 29.98 -17.23 2.80
C MET A 1 28.66 -17.29 2.05
N SER A 2 27.56 -17.63 2.72
CA SER A 2 26.26 -17.74 2.03
C SER A 2 25.80 -16.33 1.62
N THR A 3 25.56 -16.16 0.33
CA THR A 3 24.87 -15.00 -0.22
C THR A 3 23.48 -15.01 0.40
N GLN A 4 23.23 -14.23 1.46
CA GLN A 4 21.87 -14.11 1.99
C GLN A 4 21.00 -13.56 0.87
N LYS A 5 20.02 -14.36 0.46
CA LYS A 5 19.05 -13.98 -0.56
C LYS A 5 18.26 -12.80 0.00
N GLN A 6 18.40 -11.63 -0.63
CA GLN A 6 17.88 -10.38 -0.11
C GLN A 6 16.45 -10.17 -0.61
N PHE A 7 15.47 -10.61 0.18
CA PHE A 7 14.06 -10.42 -0.12
C PHE A 7 13.61 -8.98 0.15
N ILE A 8 12.65 -8.48 -0.62
CA ILE A 8 11.97 -7.21 -0.30
C ILE A 8 10.99 -7.40 0.87
N LEU A 9 10.41 -8.59 1.01
CA LEU A 9 9.52 -8.97 2.10
C LEU A 9 9.82 -10.42 2.54
N SER A 10 9.98 -10.63 3.84
CA SER A 10 10.11 -11.96 4.46
C SER A 10 9.16 -12.12 5.65
N LEU A 11 8.49 -13.26 5.70
CA LEU A 11 7.70 -13.75 6.82
C LEU A 11 8.29 -15.10 7.21
N GLU A 12 8.75 -15.24 8.46
CA GLU A 12 9.38 -16.47 8.95
C GLU A 12 8.67 -16.99 10.20
N GLY A 13 8.16 -18.22 10.15
CA GLY A 13 7.47 -18.88 11.25
C GLY A 13 6.27 -18.09 11.80
N VAL A 14 5.56 -17.35 10.93
CA VAL A 14 4.48 -16.47 11.35
C VAL A 14 3.27 -17.28 11.81
N ASN A 15 2.76 -16.97 12.99
CA ASN A 15 1.55 -17.58 13.55
C ASN A 15 0.55 -16.51 13.99
N LYS A 16 -0.73 -16.77 13.76
CA LYS A 16 -1.81 -15.91 14.26
C LYS A 16 -3.05 -16.71 14.65
N THR A 17 -3.58 -16.41 15.83
CA THR A 17 -4.78 -17.01 16.41
C THR A 17 -5.78 -15.90 16.76
N PHE A 18 -7.07 -16.15 16.50
CA PHE A 18 -8.18 -15.32 16.94
C PHE A 18 -9.17 -16.21 17.69
N ASP A 19 -9.47 -15.89 18.95
CA ASP A 19 -10.47 -16.61 19.76
C ASP A 19 -10.31 -18.14 19.73
N GLY A 20 -9.06 -18.62 19.79
CA GLY A 20 -8.72 -20.05 19.73
C GLY A 20 -8.65 -20.65 18.31
N PHE A 21 -9.11 -19.94 17.28
CA PHE A 21 -8.97 -20.33 15.88
C PHE A 21 -7.63 -19.89 15.29
N LYS A 22 -6.84 -20.85 14.80
CA LYS A 22 -5.52 -20.58 14.21
C LYS A 22 -5.64 -20.13 12.75
N ALA A 23 -5.74 -18.82 12.54
CA ALA A 23 -5.86 -18.22 11.21
C ALA A 23 -4.58 -18.34 10.36
N ILE A 24 -3.40 -18.31 11.00
CA ILE A 24 -2.11 -18.57 10.35
C ILE A 24 -1.30 -19.53 11.22
N ASN A 25 -0.76 -20.58 10.59
CA ASN A 25 0.02 -21.62 11.25
C ASN A 25 1.38 -21.80 10.54
N ASP A 26 2.46 -21.39 11.20
CA ASP A 26 3.85 -21.54 10.73
C ASP A 26 4.10 -21.07 9.28
N LEU A 27 3.60 -19.89 8.94
CA LEU A 27 3.73 -19.34 7.59
C LEU A 27 5.15 -18.85 7.34
N ASN A 28 5.73 -19.36 6.26
CA ASN A 28 6.98 -18.90 5.68
C ASN A 28 6.70 -18.36 4.28
N PHE A 29 6.99 -17.10 4.03
CA PHE A 29 6.72 -16.43 2.76
C PHE A 29 7.83 -15.43 2.44
N TYR A 30 8.28 -15.44 1.18
CA TYR A 30 9.38 -14.60 0.72
C TYR A 30 9.06 -14.02 -0.65
N MET A 31 9.52 -12.80 -0.89
CA MET A 31 9.31 -12.11 -2.16
C MET A 31 10.54 -11.32 -2.55
N ASP A 32 10.95 -11.46 -3.80
CA ASP A 32 12.07 -10.72 -4.39
C ASP A 32 11.60 -9.33 -4.88
N GLU A 33 12.54 -8.39 -5.03
CA GLU A 33 12.21 -7.05 -5.55
C GLU A 33 11.73 -7.12 -7.01
N GLY A 34 10.64 -6.43 -7.32
CA GLY A 34 10.02 -6.44 -8.66
C GLY A 34 9.24 -7.72 -8.98
N GLU A 35 9.12 -8.66 -8.04
CA GLU A 35 8.38 -9.90 -8.23
C GLU A 35 6.87 -9.70 -8.13
N LEU A 36 6.12 -10.28 -9.08
CA LEU A 36 4.67 -10.43 -8.96
C LEU A 36 4.34 -11.75 -8.27
N ARG A 37 3.72 -11.67 -7.09
CA ARG A 37 3.22 -12.84 -6.36
C ARG A 37 1.70 -12.82 -6.26
N VAL A 38 1.07 -13.96 -6.54
CA VAL A 38 -0.37 -14.15 -6.36
C VAL A 38 -0.60 -15.22 -5.29
N VAL A 39 -1.32 -14.87 -4.23
CA VAL A 39 -1.69 -15.80 -3.14
C VAL A 39 -3.14 -16.24 -3.32
N ILE A 40 -3.35 -17.53 -3.54
CA ILE A 40 -4.67 -18.15 -3.72
C ILE A 40 -4.98 -19.13 -2.59
N GLY A 41 -6.28 -19.34 -2.33
CA GLY A 41 -6.74 -20.29 -1.32
C GLY A 41 -8.22 -20.08 -0.98
N PRO A 42 -8.87 -21.02 -0.28
CA PRO A 42 -10.27 -20.89 0.09
C PRO A 42 -10.53 -19.72 1.04
N ASN A 43 -11.81 -19.36 1.23
CA ASN A 43 -12.20 -18.39 2.25
C ASN A 43 -11.80 -18.92 3.64
N GLY A 44 -11.27 -18.04 4.49
CA GLY A 44 -10.75 -18.43 5.80
C GLY A 44 -9.32 -18.98 5.81
N ALA A 45 -8.66 -19.15 4.65
CA ALA A 45 -7.26 -19.63 4.57
C ALA A 45 -6.19 -18.64 5.09
N GLY A 46 -6.57 -17.56 5.79
CA GLY A 46 -5.61 -16.61 6.35
C GLY A 46 -5.03 -15.57 5.39
N LYS A 47 -5.45 -15.51 4.12
CA LYS A 47 -4.94 -14.53 3.13
C LYS A 47 -5.08 -13.07 3.59
N SER A 48 -6.28 -12.68 4.03
CA SER A 48 -6.51 -11.32 4.52
C SER A 48 -5.72 -11.06 5.81
N THR A 49 -5.63 -12.05 6.70
CA THR A 49 -4.82 -11.98 7.92
C THR A 49 -3.33 -11.78 7.61
N MET A 50 -2.81 -12.46 6.57
CA MET A 50 -1.43 -12.29 6.11
C MET A 50 -1.20 -10.85 5.64
N LEU A 51 -2.10 -10.32 4.80
CA LEU A 51 -2.03 -8.92 4.34
C LEU A 51 -2.16 -7.93 5.50
N ASP A 52 -3.02 -8.19 6.48
CA ASP A 52 -3.18 -7.36 7.68
C ASP A 52 -1.91 -7.36 8.55
N ILE A 53 -1.18 -8.47 8.60
CA ILE A 53 0.11 -8.57 9.30
C ILE A 53 1.18 -7.77 8.56
N ILE A 54 1.27 -7.91 7.24
CA ILE A 54 2.22 -7.17 6.40
C ILE A 54 2.00 -5.65 6.53
N THR A 55 0.74 -5.20 6.54
CA THR A 55 0.43 -3.77 6.68
C THR A 55 0.36 -3.29 8.11
N GLY A 56 0.61 -4.14 9.10
CA GLY A 56 0.62 -3.79 10.53
C GLY A 56 -0.75 -3.53 11.16
N ARG A 57 -1.85 -3.85 10.47
CA ARG A 57 -3.22 -3.79 11.01
C ARG A 57 -3.44 -4.86 12.08
N THR A 58 -2.77 -6.00 11.95
CA THR A 58 -2.78 -7.09 12.94
C THR A 58 -1.35 -7.46 13.31
N ARG A 59 -1.10 -7.72 14.60
CA ARG A 59 0.19 -8.28 15.05
C ARG A 59 0.17 -9.80 15.04
N PRO A 60 1.22 -10.46 14.52
CA PRO A 60 1.36 -11.91 14.67
C PRO A 60 1.58 -12.26 16.15
N ASP A 61 1.24 -13.49 16.54
CA ASP A 61 1.49 -13.98 17.91
C ASP A 61 2.95 -14.45 18.05
N LYS A 62 3.51 -15.00 16.97
CA LYS A 62 4.91 -15.45 16.85
C LYS A 62 5.40 -15.28 15.42
N GLY A 63 6.72 -15.32 15.25
CA GLY A 63 7.40 -15.23 13.96
C GLY A 63 7.99 -13.85 13.70
N LYS A 64 8.67 -13.71 12.56
CA LYS A 64 9.31 -12.47 12.12
C LYS A 64 8.67 -12.00 10.83
N VAL A 65 8.55 -10.68 10.69
CA VAL A 65 8.04 -10.03 9.48
C VAL A 65 8.97 -8.87 9.17
N GLU A 66 9.76 -8.97 8.11
CA GLU A 66 10.78 -7.99 7.77
C GLU A 66 10.58 -7.44 6.35
N PHE A 67 10.92 -6.17 6.19
CA PHE A 67 10.90 -5.46 4.91
C PHE A 67 12.29 -4.94 4.57
N GLY A 68 12.73 -5.19 3.34
CA GLY A 68 14.08 -4.88 2.89
C GLY A 68 15.15 -5.55 3.75
N LYS A 69 16.22 -4.81 4.09
CA LYS A 69 17.39 -5.41 4.76
C LYS A 69 17.21 -5.71 6.23
N ASN A 70 16.55 -4.83 7.01
CA ASN A 70 16.57 -4.90 8.49
C ASN A 70 15.35 -4.23 9.14
N THR A 71 14.22 -4.10 8.44
CA THR A 71 13.05 -3.38 8.99
C THR A 71 11.99 -4.35 9.48
N ASP A 72 11.96 -4.57 10.78
CA ASP A 72 10.95 -5.38 11.46
C ASP A 72 9.59 -4.68 11.49
N LEU A 73 8.66 -5.17 10.66
CA LEU A 73 7.31 -4.60 10.51
C LEU A 73 6.45 -4.83 11.76
N THR A 74 6.77 -5.81 12.60
CA THR A 74 6.00 -6.12 13.82
C THR A 74 6.09 -5.03 14.89
N LYS A 75 7.01 -4.08 14.74
CA LYS A 75 7.22 -2.93 15.64
C LYS A 75 6.60 -1.63 15.13
N LEU A 76 6.08 -1.62 13.90
CA LEU A 76 5.63 -0.41 13.21
C LEU A 76 4.12 -0.41 13.03
N ASN A 77 3.46 0.72 13.22
CA ASN A 77 2.03 0.86 12.94
C ASN A 77 1.77 1.10 11.44
N GLU A 78 0.50 1.08 11.02
CA GLU A 78 0.10 1.14 9.61
C GLU A 78 0.69 2.35 8.86
N TYR A 79 0.66 3.55 9.46
CA TYR A 79 1.18 4.75 8.79
C TYR A 79 2.71 4.74 8.66
N GLN A 80 3.43 4.16 9.64
CA GLN A 80 4.88 3.99 9.56
C GLN A 80 5.24 3.02 8.45
N ILE A 81 4.50 1.91 8.33
CA ILE A 81 4.69 0.91 7.27
C ILE A 81 4.39 1.51 5.90
N ASN A 82 3.32 2.28 5.77
CA ASN A 82 3.01 2.99 4.52
C ASN A 82 4.14 3.92 4.09
N ARG A 83 4.74 4.67 5.04
CA ARG A 83 5.90 5.55 4.77
C ARG A 83 7.19 4.81 4.39
N LEU A 84 7.28 3.50 4.64
CA LEU A 84 8.39 2.68 4.12
C LEU A 84 8.21 2.33 2.64
N GLY A 85 7.05 2.62 2.06
CA GLY A 85 6.68 2.30 0.68
C GLY A 85 5.86 1.02 0.56
N ILE A 86 5.18 0.56 1.61
CA ILE A 86 4.22 -0.54 1.52
C ILE A 86 2.81 0.04 1.36
N GLY A 87 2.31 0.03 0.13
CA GLY A 87 0.93 0.36 -0.22
C GLY A 87 0.00 -0.85 -0.07
N ARG A 88 -1.29 -0.61 0.11
CA ARG A 88 -2.33 -1.64 0.04
C ARG A 88 -3.62 -1.03 -0.46
N LYS A 89 -4.25 -1.71 -1.42
CA LYS A 89 -5.65 -1.45 -1.78
C LYS A 89 -6.58 -2.08 -0.74
N PHE A 90 -7.51 -1.30 -0.20
CA PHE A 90 -8.51 -1.79 0.74
C PHE A 90 -9.85 -2.10 0.04
N GLN A 91 -10.70 -2.90 0.69
CA GLN A 91 -12.03 -3.23 0.14
C GLN A 91 -13.00 -2.04 0.19
N THR A 92 -12.82 -1.14 1.17
CA THR A 92 -13.58 0.12 1.25
C THR A 92 -12.90 1.16 0.36
N PRO A 93 -13.64 1.87 -0.52
CA PRO A 93 -13.04 2.85 -1.41
C PRO A 93 -12.30 3.94 -0.65
N SER A 94 -11.00 4.14 -0.96
CA SER A 94 -10.23 5.25 -0.39
C SER A 94 -10.36 6.55 -1.18
N VAL A 95 -11.19 6.57 -2.23
CA VAL A 95 -11.37 7.73 -3.11
C VAL A 95 -12.17 8.82 -2.42
N TYR A 96 -11.65 10.04 -2.46
CA TYR A 96 -12.36 11.23 -2.01
C TYR A 96 -13.39 11.68 -3.05
N VAL A 97 -14.62 11.19 -2.92
CA VAL A 97 -15.67 11.35 -3.94
C VAL A 97 -16.12 12.79 -4.19
N ALA A 98 -15.94 13.69 -3.22
CA ALA A 98 -16.27 15.10 -3.34
C ALA A 98 -15.16 15.94 -4.00
N HIS A 99 -13.98 15.34 -4.21
CA HIS A 99 -12.81 15.99 -4.80
C HIS A 99 -12.64 15.63 -6.27
N THR A 100 -11.88 16.44 -7.00
CA THR A 100 -11.53 16.13 -8.39
C THR A 100 -10.57 14.95 -8.49
N VAL A 101 -10.46 14.35 -9.68
CA VAL A 101 -9.45 13.32 -9.99
C VAL A 101 -8.04 13.83 -9.67
N PHE A 102 -7.74 15.07 -10.08
CA PHE A 102 -6.46 15.71 -9.80
C PHE A 102 -6.20 15.81 -8.29
N GLU A 103 -7.17 16.33 -7.53
CA GLU A 103 -7.05 16.49 -6.08
C GLU A 103 -6.83 15.15 -5.37
N ASN A 104 -7.49 14.08 -5.83
CA ASN A 104 -7.29 12.74 -5.27
C ASN A 104 -5.83 12.25 -5.41
N ILE A 105 -5.22 12.43 -6.59
CA ILE A 105 -3.81 12.06 -6.80
C ILE A 105 -2.88 12.99 -6.03
N TRP A 106 -3.15 14.30 -6.07
CA TRP A 106 -2.35 15.29 -5.35
C TRP A 106 -2.34 15.04 -3.83
N LEU A 107 -3.51 14.80 -3.24
CA LEU A 107 -3.70 14.41 -1.85
C LEU A 107 -3.14 13.01 -1.54
N SER A 108 -2.61 12.28 -2.52
CA SER A 108 -1.96 10.99 -2.32
C SER A 108 -0.46 11.01 -2.60
N LEU A 109 0.12 12.14 -3.04
CA LEU A 109 1.56 12.25 -3.24
C LEU A 109 2.35 11.98 -1.94
N GLU A 110 3.51 11.34 -2.12
CA GLU A 110 4.54 11.19 -1.07
C GLU A 110 5.08 12.56 -0.61
N GLY A 111 5.41 12.70 0.68
CA GLY A 111 6.03 13.89 1.23
C GLY A 111 5.61 14.20 2.68
N SER A 112 6.39 15.04 3.38
CA SER A 112 6.07 15.44 4.75
C SER A 112 4.93 16.46 4.77
N ARG A 113 3.78 16.04 5.31
CA ARG A 113 2.60 16.89 5.52
C ARG A 113 2.57 17.46 6.92
N THR A 114 3.63 18.17 7.29
CA THR A 114 3.58 19.02 8.48
C THR A 114 2.45 20.04 8.29
N VAL A 115 1.72 20.39 9.35
CA VAL A 115 0.60 21.34 9.27
C VAL A 115 1.00 22.64 8.54
N TRP A 116 2.21 23.15 8.83
CA TRP A 116 2.78 24.31 8.14
C TRP A 116 3.10 24.06 6.66
N SER A 117 3.64 22.91 6.28
CA SER A 117 3.87 22.63 4.85
C SER A 117 2.55 22.48 4.10
N THR A 118 1.52 21.90 4.71
CA THR A 118 0.20 21.75 4.08
C THR A 118 -0.52 23.10 3.89
N LEU A 119 -0.41 24.04 4.83
CA LEU A 119 -1.08 25.35 4.74
C LEU A 119 -0.41 26.33 3.77
N PHE A 120 0.92 26.23 3.56
CA PHE A 120 1.68 27.19 2.76
C PHE A 120 2.34 26.60 1.51
N SER A 121 2.19 25.29 1.24
CA SER A 121 2.78 24.68 0.05
C SER A 121 2.02 25.06 -1.22
N ARG A 122 2.81 25.41 -2.24
CA ARG A 122 2.37 25.38 -3.63
C ARG A 122 2.86 24.08 -4.25
N ILE A 123 2.09 23.51 -5.16
CA ILE A 123 2.52 22.36 -5.97
C ILE A 123 3.82 22.73 -6.69
N SER A 124 4.87 21.94 -6.47
CA SER A 124 6.11 22.05 -7.24
C SER A 124 5.90 21.53 -8.67
N SER A 125 6.76 21.94 -9.59
CA SER A 125 6.79 21.36 -10.95
C SER A 125 6.93 19.84 -10.90
N SER A 126 7.85 19.32 -10.07
CA SER A 126 8.07 17.88 -9.91
C SER A 126 6.85 17.12 -9.40
N GLN A 127 6.07 17.70 -8.49
CA GLN A 127 4.81 17.11 -8.02
C GLN A 127 3.77 17.07 -9.13
N ARG A 128 3.71 18.12 -9.95
CA ARG A 128 2.81 18.19 -11.09
C ARG A 128 3.15 17.14 -12.15
N ASP A 129 4.43 17.02 -12.49
CA ASP A 129 4.93 15.99 -13.42
C ASP A 129 4.56 14.59 -12.92
N ARG A 130 4.74 14.33 -11.61
CA ARG A 130 4.36 13.06 -11.00
C ARG A 130 2.86 12.77 -11.11
N ILE A 131 2.01 13.78 -10.85
CA ILE A 131 0.56 13.64 -10.98
C ILE A 131 0.19 13.29 -12.43
N ASP A 132 0.75 14.01 -13.40
CA ASP A 132 0.48 13.79 -14.82
C ASP A 132 0.91 12.39 -15.27
N ASP A 133 2.06 11.90 -14.83
CA ASP A 133 2.54 10.55 -15.14
C ASP A 133 1.64 9.47 -14.56
N VAL A 134 1.19 9.63 -13.31
CA VAL A 134 0.24 8.70 -12.68
C VAL A 134 -1.09 8.71 -13.43
N LEU A 135 -1.63 9.89 -13.75
CA LEU A 135 -2.89 10.03 -14.47
C LEU A 135 -2.85 9.41 -15.87
N LYS A 136 -1.71 9.54 -16.59
CA LYS A 136 -1.49 8.84 -17.85
C LYS A 136 -1.47 7.33 -17.65
N THR A 137 -0.75 6.85 -16.63
CA THR A 137 -0.61 5.41 -16.32
C THR A 137 -1.96 4.76 -16.04
N VAL A 138 -2.86 5.43 -15.32
CA VAL A 138 -4.19 4.90 -14.99
C VAL A 138 -5.29 5.29 -16.01
N GLY A 139 -4.92 5.97 -17.09
CA GLY A 139 -5.85 6.34 -18.17
C GLY A 139 -6.88 7.41 -17.80
N LEU A 140 -6.57 8.29 -16.84
CA LEU A 140 -7.46 9.36 -16.36
C LEU A 140 -6.96 10.78 -16.66
N ALA A 141 -5.92 10.94 -17.48
CA ALA A 141 -5.34 12.24 -17.83
C ALA A 141 -6.35 13.24 -18.42
N ASN A 142 -7.38 12.77 -19.14
CA ASN A 142 -8.43 13.62 -19.71
C ASN A 142 -9.60 13.93 -18.74
N LYS A 143 -9.49 13.52 -17.49
CA LYS A 143 -10.55 13.63 -16.46
C LYS A 143 -10.09 14.38 -15.21
N LEU A 144 -8.97 15.10 -15.28
CA LEU A 144 -8.36 15.78 -14.12
C LEU A 144 -9.35 16.61 -13.30
N ASP A 145 -10.23 17.38 -13.94
CA ASP A 145 -11.19 18.27 -13.29
C ASP A 145 -12.54 17.60 -12.98
N THR A 146 -12.69 16.33 -13.35
CA THR A 146 -13.92 15.57 -13.07
C THR A 146 -13.99 15.26 -11.58
N ILE A 147 -15.11 15.57 -10.94
CA ILE A 147 -15.40 15.14 -9.58
C ILE A 147 -15.40 13.61 -9.51
N ALA A 148 -14.60 13.04 -8.60
CA ALA A 148 -14.38 11.60 -8.50
C ALA A 148 -15.69 10.81 -8.26
N GLY A 149 -16.66 11.42 -7.58
CA GLY A 149 -18.00 10.88 -7.39
C GLY A 149 -18.74 10.57 -8.69
N ASN A 150 -18.48 11.31 -9.76
CA ASN A 150 -19.11 11.16 -11.08
C ASN A 150 -18.41 10.13 -11.99
N LEU A 151 -17.30 9.56 -11.54
CA LEU A 151 -16.62 8.49 -12.27
C LEU A 151 -17.44 7.20 -12.26
N SER A 152 -17.34 6.43 -13.35
CA SER A 152 -17.82 5.04 -13.36
C SER A 152 -17.10 4.20 -12.31
N HIS A 153 -17.69 3.07 -11.91
CA HIS A 153 -17.09 2.20 -10.89
C HIS A 153 -15.66 1.77 -11.26
N GLY A 154 -15.42 1.35 -12.51
CA GLY A 154 -14.08 0.98 -12.97
C GLY A 154 -13.08 2.14 -12.95
N GLN A 155 -13.51 3.35 -13.33
CA GLN A 155 -12.66 4.55 -13.23
C GLN A 155 -12.31 4.90 -11.79
N LYS A 156 -13.23 4.71 -10.83
CA LYS A 156 -12.94 4.89 -9.40
C LYS A 156 -11.88 3.90 -8.92
N GLN A 157 -11.93 2.65 -9.39
CA GLN A 157 -10.90 1.65 -9.06
C GLN A 157 -9.53 2.04 -9.63
N TRP A 158 -9.47 2.56 -10.86
CA TRP A 158 -8.22 3.05 -11.45
C TRP A 158 -7.69 4.30 -10.76
N LEU A 159 -8.57 5.22 -10.34
CA LEU A 159 -8.20 6.37 -9.53
C LEU A 159 -7.56 5.92 -8.22
N GLU A 160 -8.17 4.95 -7.52
CA GLU A 160 -7.63 4.37 -6.29
C GLU A 160 -6.24 3.74 -6.49
N ILE A 161 -6.04 2.98 -7.57
CA ILE A 161 -4.70 2.47 -7.93
C ILE A 161 -3.73 3.63 -8.19
N GLY A 162 -4.16 4.67 -8.89
CA GLY A 162 -3.34 5.86 -9.15
C GLY A 162 -2.92 6.56 -7.86
N MET A 163 -3.84 6.69 -6.91
CA MET A 163 -3.56 7.24 -5.58
C MET A 163 -2.49 6.44 -4.84
N LEU A 164 -2.50 5.11 -4.94
CA LEU A 164 -1.45 4.27 -4.36
C LEU A 164 -0.12 4.43 -5.08
N LEU A 165 -0.11 4.47 -6.42
CA LEU A 165 1.10 4.68 -7.22
C LEU A 165 1.74 6.05 -6.94
N ALA A 166 0.92 7.08 -6.69
CA ALA A 166 1.38 8.43 -6.36
C ALA A 166 2.30 8.49 -5.13
N GLN A 167 2.19 7.52 -4.22
CA GLN A 167 3.04 7.38 -3.03
C GLN A 167 4.42 6.77 -3.31
N ASN A 168 4.70 6.42 -4.57
CA ASN A 168 5.93 5.74 -4.98
C ASN A 168 6.23 4.46 -4.17
N PRO A 169 5.27 3.52 -4.09
CA PRO A 169 5.41 2.33 -3.26
C PRO A 169 6.49 1.40 -3.81
N LYS A 170 7.23 0.77 -2.90
CA LYS A 170 8.17 -0.33 -3.16
C LYS A 170 7.48 -1.69 -3.16
N LEU A 171 6.33 -1.78 -2.49
CA LEU A 171 5.45 -2.94 -2.42
C LEU A 171 3.99 -2.46 -2.46
N LEU A 172 3.15 -3.08 -3.29
CA LEU A 172 1.74 -2.73 -3.48
C LEU A 172 0.81 -3.95 -3.29
#